data_AF-A0A0M2PCY2-F1
#
_entry.id   AF-A0A0M2PCY2-F1
#
_cell.length_a   1.000
_cell.length_b   1.000
_cell.length_c   1.000
_cell.angle_alpha   90.00
_cell.angle_beta   90.00
_cell.angle_gamma   90.00
#
_symmetry.space_group_name_H-M   'P 1'
#
loop_
_entity.id
_entity.type
_entity.pdbx_description
1 polymer ?
#
loop_
_entity_poly.entity_id
_entity_poly.type
_entity_poly.pdbx_seq_one_letter_code
_entity_poly.pdbx_strand_id
1 'polypeptide(L)'
;MKETRRSGIGWGLLISLLIVLGFGSLTLFYIIPFIFIQTDWIPLGDLKSFFFKSEGAINNNDQSNSEIIGTLGTVGDWFGGTTLPVLTFLSYIGVMIAIIMQRQELGLQRKELQETRDVFIIQRFENTFFNMITLNNDIITNIKIDIGKISNKSSHSPSSGRDSFSDLYTELLSTFSGKGKDRKEVLEEIINSYELFFSAYQDSIGHYFRNLYRITKFIHENEALSMDQKQNYIGILRAQLSTYELLLIFYNALSDYGSEKFLPLIKKYNLFDNINNTLLINQKLDWELYKNFEETKINLLKNEFEDSLILALYNSTAKGQISGAINKISELGSVPKDKKINCLNDISDMIKVLIESDCVLSDYQIKLLNSILIYIENYGKELGLKDDKSKKFLHKLKLQ
;
A
#
# COMPACT_ATOMS: atom_id res chain seq x y z
N MET A 1 14.94 28.09 -14.08
CA MET A 1 15.91 29.19 -14.31
C MET A 1 15.76 30.33 -13.28
N LYS A 2 15.66 30.03 -11.97
CA LYS A 2 15.49 31.07 -10.92
C LYS A 2 16.10 30.74 -9.55
N GLU A 3 16.99 29.74 -9.44
CA GLU A 3 17.40 29.21 -8.13
C GLU A 3 18.91 29.11 -7.91
N THR A 4 19.73 29.66 -8.80
CA THR A 4 21.19 29.73 -8.64
C THR A 4 21.69 31.02 -7.99
N ARG A 5 20.80 31.88 -7.46
CA ARG A 5 21.16 33.21 -6.94
C ARG A 5 21.33 33.32 -5.41
N ARG A 6 21.05 32.26 -4.63
CA ARG A 6 21.12 32.33 -3.16
C ARG A 6 22.40 31.78 -2.53
N SER A 7 23.16 30.92 -3.20
CA SER A 7 24.46 30.45 -2.69
C SER A 7 25.56 31.53 -2.75
N GLY A 8 25.41 32.53 -3.63
CA GLY A 8 26.35 33.65 -3.74
C GLY A 8 26.30 34.64 -2.57
N ILE A 9 25.20 34.68 -1.80
CA ILE A 9 25.05 35.63 -0.68
C ILE A 9 25.84 35.15 0.54
N GLY A 10 25.87 33.84 0.81
CA GLY A 10 26.64 33.26 1.92
C GLY A 10 28.15 33.38 1.70
N TRP A 11 28.63 33.07 0.49
CA TRP A 11 30.03 33.27 0.10
C TRP A 11 30.39 34.75 0.00
N GLY A 12 29.49 35.59 -0.51
CA GLY A 12 29.66 37.05 -0.54
C GLY A 12 29.77 37.65 0.87
N LEU A 13 28.99 37.16 1.82
CA LEU A 13 29.08 37.57 3.22
C LEU A 13 30.37 37.08 3.87
N LEU A 14 30.76 35.82 3.68
CA LEU A 14 32.03 35.26 4.19
C LEU A 14 33.26 35.95 3.60
N ILE A 15 33.25 36.22 2.30
CA ILE A 15 34.31 36.98 1.62
C ILE A 15 34.29 38.43 2.10
N SER A 16 33.12 39.06 2.28
CA SER A 16 33.05 40.40 2.85
C SER A 16 33.50 40.44 4.32
N LEU A 17 33.29 39.38 5.09
CA LEU A 17 33.73 39.26 6.48
C LEU A 17 35.24 39.01 6.55
N LEU A 18 35.80 38.20 5.65
CA LEU A 18 37.24 38.00 5.50
C LEU A 18 37.94 39.24 4.95
N ILE A 19 37.30 39.98 4.04
CA ILE A 19 37.76 41.29 3.56
C ILE A 19 37.65 42.31 4.69
N VAL A 20 36.60 42.33 5.51
CA VAL A 20 36.46 43.23 6.67
C VAL A 20 37.38 42.84 7.82
N LEU A 21 37.76 41.57 7.99
CA LEU A 21 38.76 41.13 8.97
C LEU A 21 40.20 41.39 8.46
N GLY A 22 40.44 41.20 7.16
CA GLY A 22 41.72 41.48 6.49
C GLY A 22 41.98 42.99 6.33
N PHE A 23 41.01 43.74 5.82
CA PHE A 23 41.01 45.21 5.85
C PHE A 23 40.85 45.72 7.27
N GLY A 24 40.14 45.06 8.18
CA GLY A 24 40.05 45.45 9.59
C GLY A 24 41.42 45.45 10.24
N SER A 25 42.21 44.40 10.01
CA SER A 25 43.61 44.32 10.40
C SER A 25 44.46 45.43 9.74
N LEU A 26 44.34 45.67 8.43
CA LEU A 26 45.07 46.73 7.72
C LEU A 26 44.61 48.16 8.11
N THR A 27 43.34 48.37 8.41
CA THR A 27 42.77 49.66 8.81
C THR A 27 43.07 49.96 10.28
N LEU A 28 43.06 48.97 11.18
CA LEU A 28 43.54 49.13 12.55
C LEU A 28 45.06 49.34 12.64
N PHE A 29 45.86 48.70 11.77
CA PHE A 29 47.31 48.86 11.77
C PHE A 29 47.80 50.12 11.04
N TYR A 30 47.11 50.58 10.00
CA TYR A 30 47.57 51.73 9.19
C TYR A 30 46.66 52.95 9.29
N ILE A 31 45.34 52.80 9.32
CA ILE A 31 44.41 53.94 9.27
C ILE A 31 44.14 54.52 10.65
N ILE A 32 44.02 53.71 11.70
CA ILE A 32 43.82 54.21 13.07
C ILE A 32 45.04 55.01 13.55
N PRO A 33 46.29 54.54 13.40
CA PRO A 33 47.46 55.37 13.67
C PRO A 33 47.50 56.64 12.81
N PHE A 34 47.12 56.55 11.53
CA PHE A 34 47.10 57.70 10.62
C PHE A 34 46.03 58.76 11.00
N ILE A 35 44.84 58.34 11.43
CA ILE A 35 43.77 59.22 11.92
C ILE A 35 44.16 59.83 13.29
N PHE A 36 44.73 59.04 14.20
CA PHE A 36 45.20 59.53 15.50
C PHE A 36 46.42 60.47 15.40
N ILE A 37 47.26 60.35 14.35
CA ILE A 37 48.33 61.31 14.04
C ILE A 37 47.77 62.65 13.52
N GLN A 38 46.55 62.67 12.97
CA GLN A 38 45.96 63.83 12.30
C GLN A 38 44.98 64.62 13.18
N THR A 39 44.41 63.99 14.21
CA THR A 39 43.57 64.65 15.21
C THR A 39 44.32 64.69 16.54
N ASP A 40 44.75 65.87 17.00
CA ASP A 40 45.57 66.14 18.21
C ASP A 40 44.92 65.75 19.57
N TRP A 41 44.11 64.69 19.61
CA TRP A 41 43.30 64.27 20.75
C TRP A 41 44.08 63.53 21.85
N ILE A 42 45.36 63.21 21.63
CA ILE A 42 46.28 62.64 22.62
C ILE A 42 47.60 63.42 22.46
N PRO A 43 48.28 63.86 23.55
CA PRO A 43 49.53 64.60 23.44
C PRO A 43 50.65 63.66 22.97
N LEU A 44 50.75 63.47 21.66
CA LEU A 44 51.71 62.64 20.95
C LEU A 44 52.80 63.50 20.32
N GLY A 45 53.37 64.43 21.09
CA GLY A 45 54.48 65.28 20.64
C GLY A 45 55.68 64.47 20.12
N ASP A 46 55.91 63.29 20.69
CA ASP A 46 57.09 62.48 20.39
C ASP A 46 56.91 61.48 19.25
N LEU A 47 55.68 61.14 18.86
CA LEU A 47 55.42 60.15 17.80
C LEU A 47 55.54 60.76 16.38
N LYS A 48 55.33 62.08 16.27
CA LYS A 48 55.69 62.86 15.06
C LYS A 48 57.21 62.85 14.81
N SER A 49 58.00 62.84 15.88
CA SER A 49 59.46 62.75 15.77
C SER A 49 59.92 61.35 15.33
N PHE A 50 59.16 60.30 15.64
CA PHE A 50 59.50 58.92 15.31
C PHE A 50 59.36 58.61 13.80
N PHE A 51 58.31 59.11 13.14
CA PHE A 51 58.12 58.90 11.70
C PHE A 51 59.00 59.80 10.81
N PHE A 52 59.44 60.96 11.29
CA PHE A 52 60.32 61.88 10.55
C PHE A 52 61.83 61.70 10.84
N LYS A 53 62.21 60.90 11.85
CA LYS A 53 63.61 60.69 12.25
C LYS A 53 64.17 59.36 11.74
N SER A 54 63.80 58.93 10.53
CA SER A 54 64.44 57.79 9.86
C SER A 54 65.39 58.18 8.72
N GLU A 55 65.82 59.45 8.66
CA GLU A 55 66.81 59.90 7.65
C GLU A 55 68.06 60.57 8.22
N GLY A 56 68.31 60.49 9.53
CA GLY A 56 69.57 61.03 10.06
C GLY A 56 69.88 60.66 11.50
N ALA A 57 71.10 60.17 11.69
CA ALA A 57 71.83 59.98 12.94
C ALA A 57 71.48 58.73 13.76
N ILE A 58 72.24 57.67 13.50
CA ILE A 58 72.69 56.72 14.52
C ILE A 58 73.64 57.49 15.45
N ASN A 59 73.19 57.81 16.67
CA ASN A 59 74.09 58.17 17.76
C ASN A 59 73.59 57.49 19.05
N ASN A 60 74.49 56.74 19.66
CA ASN A 60 74.27 55.92 20.85
C ASN A 60 73.90 56.78 22.05
N ASN A 61 72.66 56.65 22.54
CA ASN A 61 72.25 56.99 23.90
C ASN A 61 71.17 55.98 24.32
N ASP A 62 71.54 55.01 25.15
CA ASP A 62 70.67 53.92 25.62
C ASP A 62 69.40 54.42 26.33
N GLN A 63 69.42 55.62 26.91
CA GLN A 63 68.25 56.28 27.50
C GLN A 63 67.18 56.71 26.49
N SER A 64 67.54 57.04 25.25
CA SER A 64 66.57 57.46 24.23
C SER A 64 65.88 56.26 23.55
N ASN A 65 66.60 55.15 23.41
CA ASN A 65 66.04 53.91 22.87
C ASN A 65 65.13 53.22 23.89
N SER A 66 65.42 53.30 25.19
CA SER A 66 64.55 52.75 26.23
C SER A 66 63.20 53.48 26.35
N GLU A 67 63.17 54.80 26.19
CA GLU A 67 61.92 55.58 26.15
C GLU A 67 61.09 55.30 24.90
N ILE A 68 61.73 55.16 23.74
CA ILE A 68 61.06 54.78 22.47
C ILE A 68 60.50 53.34 22.57
N ILE A 69 61.26 52.40 23.14
CA ILE A 69 60.80 51.02 23.35
C ILE A 69 59.68 50.97 24.39
N GLY A 70 59.73 51.80 25.44
CA GLY A 70 58.69 51.91 26.45
C GLY A 70 57.37 52.47 25.90
N THR A 71 57.44 53.53 25.08
CA THR A 71 56.26 54.10 24.41
C THR A 71 55.67 53.13 23.38
N LEU A 72 56.50 52.44 22.58
CA LEU A 72 56.04 51.35 21.70
C LEU A 72 55.41 50.19 22.48
N GLY A 73 55.93 49.86 23.67
CA GLY A 73 55.33 48.89 24.58
C GLY A 73 53.93 49.31 25.04
N THR A 74 53.76 50.56 25.48
CA THR A 74 52.44 51.06 25.92
C THR A 74 51.40 51.12 24.80
N VAL A 75 51.82 51.44 23.57
CA VAL A 75 50.96 51.39 22.38
C VAL A 75 50.61 49.94 22.03
N GLY A 76 51.59 49.04 22.08
CA GLY A 76 51.40 47.59 21.92
C GLY A 76 50.42 47.00 22.93
N ASP A 77 50.49 47.42 24.20
CA ASP A 77 49.59 46.99 25.26
C ASP A 77 48.14 47.49 25.05
N TRP A 78 47.96 48.70 24.52
CA TRP A 78 46.64 49.23 24.17
C TRP A 78 46.03 48.49 22.97
N PHE A 79 46.81 48.28 21.90
CA PHE A 79 46.36 47.51 20.74
C PHE A 79 46.09 46.05 21.11
N GLY A 80 46.96 45.42 21.90
CA GLY A 80 46.78 44.06 22.39
C GLY A 80 45.56 43.91 23.31
N GLY A 81 45.36 44.88 24.21
CA GLY A 81 44.26 44.89 25.17
C GLY A 81 42.89 45.18 24.58
N THR A 82 42.80 45.92 23.46
CA THR A 82 41.52 46.32 22.84
C THR A 82 41.19 45.55 21.56
N THR A 83 42.18 45.28 20.71
CA THR A 83 41.97 44.62 19.41
C THR A 83 41.59 43.17 19.59
N LEU A 84 42.25 42.46 20.51
CA LEU A 84 42.01 41.03 20.72
C LEU A 84 40.59 40.73 21.23
N PRO A 85 40.05 41.46 22.23
CA PRO A 85 38.65 41.29 22.64
C PRO A 85 37.64 41.60 21.52
N VAL A 86 37.87 42.67 20.74
CA VAL A 86 36.99 43.06 19.62
C VAL A 86 37.00 41.99 18.53
N LEU A 87 38.17 41.49 18.13
CA LEU A 87 38.28 40.41 17.14
C LEU A 87 37.66 39.09 17.64
N THR A 88 37.81 38.78 18.93
CA THR A 88 37.20 37.59 19.54
C THR A 88 35.68 37.70 19.58
N PHE A 89 35.15 38.87 19.92
CA PHE A 89 33.71 39.15 19.91
C PHE A 89 33.11 39.06 18.49
N LEU A 90 33.79 39.63 17.48
CA LEU A 90 33.37 39.51 16.08
C LEU A 90 33.42 38.05 15.60
N SER A 91 34.44 37.29 16.00
CA SER A 91 34.55 35.86 15.69
C SER A 91 33.38 35.08 16.31
N TYR A 92 33.02 35.37 17.55
CA TYR A 92 31.87 34.77 18.22
C TYR A 92 30.55 35.10 17.52
N ILE A 93 30.33 36.35 17.11
CA ILE A 93 29.16 36.75 16.31
C ILE A 93 29.13 35.98 14.99
N GLY A 94 30.26 35.85 14.30
CA GLY A 94 30.37 35.08 13.07
C GLY A 94 29.96 33.62 13.25
N VAL A 95 30.45 32.96 14.30
CA VAL A 95 30.06 31.59 14.66
C VAL A 95 28.57 31.52 15.02
N MET A 96 28.04 32.49 15.76
CA MET A 96 26.63 32.53 16.13
C MET A 96 25.72 32.65 14.90
N ILE A 97 26.06 33.53 13.95
CA ILE A 97 25.35 33.66 12.67
C ILE A 97 25.43 32.35 11.88
N ALA A 98 26.61 31.73 11.81
CA ALA A 98 26.79 30.45 11.13
C ALA A 98 25.90 29.35 11.73
N ILE A 99 25.81 29.26 13.08
CA ILE A 99 24.93 28.31 13.76
C ILE A 99 23.46 28.59 13.42
N ILE A 100 23.04 29.85 13.41
CA ILE A 100 21.65 30.21 13.05
C ILE A 100 21.35 29.81 11.61
N MET A 101 22.26 30.07 10.67
CA MET A 101 22.12 29.67 9.27
C MET A 101 22.04 28.15 9.12
N GLN A 102 22.94 27.41 9.78
CA GLN A 102 22.92 25.93 9.77
C GLN A 102 21.60 25.38 10.33
N ARG A 103 21.05 25.96 11.39
CA ARG A 103 19.74 25.53 11.94
C ARG A 103 18.60 25.74 10.95
N GLN A 104 18.61 26.86 10.22
CA GLN A 104 17.62 27.13 9.17
C GLN A 104 17.76 26.14 8.01
N GLU A 105 18.99 25.88 7.56
CA GLU A 105 19.26 24.93 6.47
C GLU A 105 18.85 23.50 6.83
N LEU A 106 19.15 23.04 8.05
CA LEU A 106 18.69 21.75 8.57
C LEU A 106 17.16 21.65 8.59
N GLY A 107 16.47 22.75 8.89
CA GLY A 107 15.01 22.82 8.83
C GLY A 107 14.48 22.63 7.40
N LEU A 108 15.09 23.33 6.43
CA LEU A 108 14.75 23.21 5.00
C LEU A 108 15.04 21.80 4.46
N GLN A 109 16.22 21.25 4.76
CA GLN A 109 16.60 19.88 4.37
C GLN A 109 15.64 18.83 4.94
N ARG A 110 15.21 18.96 6.21
CA ARG A 110 14.21 18.04 6.79
C ARG A 110 12.89 18.09 6.06
N LYS A 111 12.44 19.27 5.63
CA LYS A 111 11.21 19.44 4.86
C LYS A 111 11.35 18.81 3.46
N GLU A 112 12.44 19.08 2.77
CA GLU A 112 12.71 18.51 1.44
C GLU A 112 12.83 16.98 1.49
N LEU A 113 13.46 16.43 2.54
CA LEU A 113 13.52 14.99 2.76
C LEU A 113 12.14 14.36 2.99
N GLN A 114 11.22 15.06 3.68
CA GLN A 114 9.85 14.60 3.86
C GLN A 114 9.10 14.58 2.53
N GLU A 115 9.15 15.66 1.75
CA GLU A 115 8.52 15.72 0.42
C GLU A 115 9.09 14.66 -0.53
N THR A 116 10.42 14.45 -0.49
CA THR A 116 11.10 13.41 -1.28
C THR A 116 10.69 12.01 -0.86
N ARG A 117 10.49 11.75 0.44
CA ARG A 117 10.07 10.44 0.95
C ARG A 117 8.69 10.06 0.40
N ASP A 118 7.76 11.00 0.34
CA ASP A 118 6.41 10.73 -0.15
C ASP A 118 6.41 10.41 -1.65
N VAL A 119 7.18 11.17 -2.44
CA VAL A 119 7.41 10.87 -3.86
C VAL A 119 8.06 9.50 -4.03
N PHE A 120 9.06 9.17 -3.20
CA PHE A 120 9.76 7.90 -3.25
C PHE A 120 8.84 6.70 -2.95
N ILE A 121 7.88 6.84 -2.04
CA ILE A 121 6.88 5.80 -1.73
C ILE A 121 6.05 5.48 -2.98
N ILE A 122 5.58 6.52 -3.69
CA ILE A 122 4.80 6.36 -4.93
C ILE A 122 5.66 5.73 -6.01
N GLN A 123 6.90 6.20 -6.21
CA GLN A 123 7.82 5.62 -7.20
C GLN A 123 8.13 4.15 -6.93
N ARG A 124 8.35 3.77 -5.66
CA ARG A 124 8.58 2.36 -5.29
C ARG A 124 7.35 1.49 -5.60
N PHE A 125 6.16 2.01 -5.32
CA PHE A 125 4.92 1.36 -5.68
C PHE A 125 4.81 1.18 -7.20
N GLU A 126 4.98 2.25 -7.98
CA GLU A 126 4.87 2.23 -9.45
C GLU A 126 5.87 1.24 -10.06
N ASN A 127 7.13 1.27 -9.63
CA ASN A 127 8.15 0.32 -10.09
C ASN A 127 7.73 -1.13 -9.82
N THR A 128 7.22 -1.41 -8.62
CA THR A 128 6.75 -2.77 -8.27
C THR A 128 5.52 -3.15 -9.10
N PHE A 129 4.57 -2.24 -9.25
CA PHE A 129 3.34 -2.45 -10.02
C PHE A 129 3.63 -2.75 -11.49
N PHE A 130 4.44 -1.94 -12.15
CA PHE A 130 4.80 -2.16 -13.56
C PHE A 130 5.62 -3.44 -13.74
N ASN A 131 6.51 -3.76 -12.79
CA ASN A 131 7.20 -5.06 -12.80
C ASN A 131 6.22 -6.23 -12.69
N MET A 132 5.19 -6.14 -11.84
CA MET A 132 4.18 -7.20 -11.74
C MET A 132 3.33 -7.31 -13.03
N ILE A 133 3.04 -6.19 -13.70
CA ILE A 133 2.39 -6.21 -15.02
C ILE A 133 3.29 -6.90 -16.05
N THR A 134 4.57 -6.56 -16.09
CA THR A 134 5.54 -7.20 -17.00
C THR A 134 5.59 -8.71 -16.75
N LEU A 135 5.71 -9.14 -15.49
CA LEU A 135 5.67 -10.57 -15.13
C LEU A 135 4.36 -11.25 -15.54
N ASN A 136 3.22 -10.56 -15.46
CA ASN A 136 1.94 -11.09 -15.92
C ASN A 136 1.93 -11.24 -17.45
N ASN A 137 2.48 -10.27 -18.18
CA ASN A 137 2.62 -10.36 -19.63
C ASN A 137 3.59 -11.47 -20.04
N ASP A 138 4.68 -11.68 -19.29
CA ASP A 138 5.61 -12.78 -19.52
C ASP A 138 4.93 -14.14 -19.32
N ILE A 139 4.03 -14.26 -18.34
CA ILE A 139 3.20 -15.47 -18.18
C ILE A 139 2.34 -15.69 -19.41
N ILE A 140 1.65 -14.64 -19.90
CA ILE A 140 0.82 -14.72 -21.11
C ILE A 140 1.67 -15.19 -22.30
N THR A 141 2.82 -14.59 -22.55
CA THR A 141 3.66 -14.93 -23.71
C THR A 141 4.24 -16.34 -23.65
N ASN A 142 4.52 -16.84 -22.44
CA ASN A 142 5.12 -18.16 -22.23
C ASN A 142 4.09 -19.27 -22.03
N ILE A 143 2.80 -18.94 -21.92
CA ILE A 143 1.72 -19.92 -21.88
C ILE A 143 1.73 -20.72 -23.20
N LYS A 144 1.75 -22.03 -23.05
CA LYS A 144 1.55 -23.02 -24.12
C LYS A 144 0.42 -23.93 -23.71
N ILE A 145 -0.56 -24.08 -24.58
CA ILE A 145 -1.78 -24.81 -24.28
C ILE A 145 -1.99 -25.90 -25.30
N ASP A 146 -2.07 -27.12 -24.78
CA ASP A 146 -2.55 -28.27 -25.53
C ASP A 146 -4.08 -28.21 -25.56
N ILE A 147 -4.61 -27.81 -26.72
CA ILE A 147 -6.06 -27.70 -26.97
C ILE A 147 -6.65 -29.10 -27.10
N GLY A 148 -7.94 -29.26 -26.74
CA GLY A 148 -8.67 -30.51 -26.93
C GLY A 148 -8.65 -31.45 -25.72
N LYS A 149 -8.18 -31.00 -24.55
CA LYS A 149 -8.27 -31.79 -23.31
C LYS A 149 -9.72 -32.08 -22.91
N ILE A 150 -10.66 -31.22 -23.30
CA ILE A 150 -12.08 -31.39 -22.99
C ILE A 150 -12.87 -31.74 -24.26
N SER A 151 -12.63 -31.01 -25.35
CA SER A 151 -13.38 -31.20 -26.59
C SER A 151 -13.00 -32.45 -27.41
N ASN A 152 -12.01 -33.25 -26.98
CA ASN A 152 -11.48 -34.44 -27.69
C ASN A 152 -11.14 -34.18 -29.18
N LYS A 153 -10.83 -32.92 -29.53
CA LYS A 153 -10.36 -32.58 -30.87
C LYS A 153 -8.92 -33.03 -31.04
N SER A 154 -8.73 -34.14 -31.76
CA SER A 154 -7.43 -34.53 -32.28
C SER A 154 -6.95 -33.48 -33.27
N SER A 155 -5.71 -33.02 -33.11
CA SER A 155 -4.99 -32.17 -34.06
C SER A 155 -5.33 -30.68 -34.02
N HIS A 156 -4.76 -29.96 -33.06
CA HIS A 156 -4.36 -28.56 -33.28
C HIS A 156 -2.92 -28.37 -32.80
N SER A 157 -2.17 -27.55 -33.54
CA SER A 157 -0.88 -27.01 -33.10
C SER A 157 -1.05 -26.39 -31.70
N PRO A 158 -0.08 -26.53 -30.78
CA PRO A 158 -0.16 -25.85 -29.50
C PRO A 158 -0.35 -24.35 -29.75
N SER A 159 -1.41 -23.80 -29.17
CA SER A 159 -1.62 -22.35 -29.17
C SER A 159 -0.69 -21.74 -28.14
N SER A 160 -0.16 -20.57 -28.45
CA SER A 160 0.76 -19.85 -27.56
C SER A 160 0.40 -18.38 -27.44
N GLY A 161 0.75 -17.78 -26.31
CA GLY A 161 0.55 -16.36 -26.11
C GLY A 161 -0.91 -15.98 -25.85
N ARG A 162 -1.29 -14.80 -26.35
CA ARG A 162 -2.62 -14.21 -26.11
C ARG A 162 -3.73 -14.90 -26.91
N ASP A 163 -3.42 -15.49 -28.07
CA ASP A 163 -4.40 -16.19 -28.90
C ASP A 163 -4.97 -17.43 -28.16
N SER A 164 -4.16 -18.02 -27.27
CA SER A 164 -4.55 -19.17 -26.46
C SER A 164 -5.72 -18.90 -25.51
N PHE A 165 -5.98 -17.63 -25.16
CA PHE A 165 -7.14 -17.29 -24.34
C PHE A 165 -8.45 -17.43 -25.13
N SER A 166 -8.45 -17.22 -26.45
CA SER A 166 -9.61 -17.49 -27.29
C SER A 166 -9.91 -18.99 -27.36
N ASP A 167 -8.86 -19.81 -27.48
CA ASP A 167 -8.98 -21.27 -27.52
C ASP A 167 -9.46 -21.82 -26.17
N LEU A 168 -8.88 -21.35 -25.06
CA LEU A 168 -9.33 -21.67 -23.71
C LEU A 168 -10.78 -21.27 -23.49
N TYR A 169 -11.18 -20.10 -23.97
CA TYR A 169 -12.57 -19.67 -23.86
C TYR A 169 -13.49 -20.62 -24.65
N THR A 170 -13.06 -21.10 -25.82
CA THR A 170 -13.81 -22.10 -26.60
C THR A 170 -13.89 -23.46 -25.89
N GLU A 171 -12.82 -23.90 -25.23
CA GLU A 171 -12.83 -25.11 -24.40
C GLU A 171 -13.77 -24.94 -23.19
N LEU A 172 -13.76 -23.77 -22.54
CA LEU A 172 -14.72 -23.44 -21.49
C LEU A 172 -16.16 -23.49 -22.04
N LEU A 173 -16.44 -22.86 -23.19
CA LEU A 173 -17.77 -22.92 -23.82
C LEU A 173 -18.25 -24.36 -24.05
N SER A 174 -17.35 -25.26 -24.40
CA SER A 174 -17.69 -26.66 -24.65
C SER A 174 -18.13 -27.43 -23.39
N THR A 175 -17.84 -26.91 -22.19
CA THR A 175 -18.29 -27.52 -20.93
C THR A 175 -19.69 -27.07 -20.50
N PHE A 176 -20.26 -26.06 -21.17
CA PHE A 176 -21.60 -25.56 -20.87
C PHE A 176 -22.64 -26.29 -21.71
N SER A 177 -23.76 -26.64 -21.06
CA SER A 177 -24.93 -27.20 -21.73
C SER A 177 -25.85 -26.11 -22.30
N GLY A 178 -25.77 -24.89 -21.77
CA GLY A 178 -26.57 -23.73 -22.15
C GLY A 178 -28.04 -23.84 -21.75
N LYS A 179 -28.34 -24.66 -20.74
CA LYS A 179 -29.73 -25.03 -20.37
C LYS A 179 -30.28 -24.25 -19.19
N GLY A 180 -29.45 -23.52 -18.44
CA GLY A 180 -29.92 -22.75 -17.27
C GLY A 180 -31.02 -21.75 -17.63
N LYS A 181 -32.17 -21.85 -16.96
CA LYS A 181 -33.36 -21.03 -17.21
C LYS A 181 -33.50 -19.84 -16.26
N ASP A 182 -32.87 -19.93 -15.10
CA ASP A 182 -32.85 -18.87 -14.08
C ASP A 182 -31.45 -18.65 -13.50
N ARG A 183 -31.29 -17.65 -12.63
CA ARG A 183 -29.99 -17.28 -12.04
C ARG A 183 -29.37 -18.41 -11.22
N LYS A 184 -30.17 -19.27 -10.58
CA LYS A 184 -29.69 -20.37 -9.74
C LYS A 184 -29.14 -21.48 -10.64
N GLU A 185 -29.93 -21.94 -11.61
CA GLU A 185 -29.50 -22.96 -12.56
C GLU A 185 -28.27 -22.52 -13.35
N VAL A 186 -28.21 -21.24 -13.76
CA VAL A 186 -27.03 -20.67 -14.42
C VAL A 186 -25.81 -20.65 -13.50
N LEU A 187 -25.97 -20.32 -12.21
CA LEU A 187 -24.86 -20.33 -11.25
C LEU A 187 -24.33 -21.75 -11.03
N GLU A 188 -25.21 -22.74 -10.85
CA GLU A 188 -24.84 -24.15 -10.73
C GLU A 188 -24.11 -24.64 -11.99
N GLU A 189 -24.61 -24.28 -13.18
CA GLU A 189 -23.96 -24.60 -14.44
C GLU A 189 -22.57 -23.96 -14.53
N ILE A 190 -22.42 -22.66 -14.20
CA ILE A 190 -21.13 -21.98 -14.19
C ILE A 190 -20.14 -22.67 -13.24
N ILE A 191 -20.56 -23.01 -12.02
CA ILE A 191 -19.68 -23.64 -11.02
C ILE A 191 -19.18 -25.00 -11.56
N ASN A 192 -20.10 -25.85 -12.02
CA ASN A 192 -19.76 -27.19 -12.51
C ASN A 192 -18.94 -27.17 -13.80
N SER A 193 -19.34 -26.35 -14.78
CA SER A 193 -18.67 -26.21 -16.07
C SER A 193 -17.28 -25.59 -15.92
N TYR A 194 -17.13 -24.61 -15.02
CA TYR A 194 -15.83 -24.01 -14.73
C TYR A 194 -14.92 -24.97 -13.95
N GLU A 195 -15.44 -25.78 -13.02
CA GLU A 195 -14.66 -26.80 -12.30
C GLU A 195 -14.02 -27.82 -13.26
N LEU A 196 -14.81 -28.31 -14.23
CA LEU A 196 -14.32 -29.21 -15.27
C LEU A 196 -13.24 -28.55 -16.13
N PHE A 197 -13.48 -27.32 -16.55
CA PHE A 197 -12.50 -26.53 -17.32
C PHE A 197 -11.21 -26.30 -16.53
N PHE A 198 -11.32 -25.85 -15.29
CA PHE A 198 -10.18 -25.51 -14.46
C PHE A 198 -9.37 -26.76 -14.14
N SER A 199 -9.99 -27.90 -13.83
CA SER A 199 -9.29 -29.16 -13.62
C SER A 199 -8.42 -29.59 -14.80
N ALA A 200 -8.84 -29.31 -16.04
CA ALA A 200 -8.08 -29.65 -17.24
C ALA A 200 -6.93 -28.67 -17.55
N TYR A 201 -7.10 -27.39 -17.18
CA TYR A 201 -6.22 -26.29 -17.61
C TYR A 201 -5.55 -25.52 -16.48
N GLN A 202 -5.73 -25.92 -15.21
CA GLN A 202 -5.21 -25.24 -14.02
C GLN A 202 -3.70 -25.03 -14.09
N ASP A 203 -2.95 -26.01 -14.58
CA ASP A 203 -1.48 -25.92 -14.68
C ASP A 203 -1.05 -24.79 -15.62
N SER A 204 -1.85 -24.51 -16.66
CA SER A 204 -1.59 -23.46 -17.63
C SER A 204 -2.11 -22.09 -17.16
N ILE A 205 -3.35 -22.03 -16.65
CA ILE A 205 -4.06 -20.75 -16.41
C ILE A 205 -4.16 -20.34 -14.93
N GLY A 206 -3.97 -21.27 -13.99
CA GLY A 206 -4.12 -21.00 -12.56
C GLY A 206 -3.08 -19.98 -12.05
N HIS A 207 -1.86 -20.01 -12.58
CA HIS A 207 -0.82 -19.04 -12.25
C HIS A 207 -1.15 -17.64 -12.78
N TYR A 208 -1.79 -17.54 -13.95
CA TYR A 208 -2.22 -16.27 -14.53
C TYR A 208 -3.26 -15.57 -13.62
N PHE A 209 -4.35 -16.26 -13.26
CA PHE A 209 -5.38 -15.65 -12.40
C PHE A 209 -4.85 -15.27 -11.02
N ARG A 210 -3.95 -16.10 -10.45
CA ARG A 210 -3.33 -15.79 -9.16
C ARG A 210 -2.49 -14.52 -9.24
N ASN A 211 -1.72 -14.32 -10.30
CA ASN A 211 -0.93 -13.11 -10.48
C ASN A 211 -1.82 -11.87 -10.67
N LEU A 212 -2.87 -11.98 -11.48
CA LEU A 212 -3.81 -10.87 -11.68
C LEU A 212 -4.50 -10.46 -10.37
N TYR A 213 -4.95 -11.43 -9.57
CA TYR A 213 -5.46 -11.17 -8.23
C TYR A 213 -4.41 -10.51 -7.33
N ARG A 214 -3.15 -10.96 -7.37
CA ARG A 214 -2.06 -10.37 -6.57
C ARG A 214 -1.78 -8.92 -6.95
N ILE A 215 -1.80 -8.57 -8.24
CA ILE A 215 -1.65 -7.18 -8.70
C ILE A 215 -2.81 -6.33 -8.17
N THR A 216 -4.04 -6.81 -8.33
CA THR A 216 -5.25 -6.12 -7.86
C THR A 216 -5.22 -5.91 -6.34
N LYS A 217 -4.81 -6.95 -5.61
CA LYS A 217 -4.66 -6.92 -4.16
C LYS A 217 -3.55 -5.95 -3.73
N PHE A 218 -2.41 -5.94 -4.42
CA PHE A 218 -1.30 -5.02 -4.17
C PHE A 218 -1.71 -3.55 -4.30
N ILE A 219 -2.51 -3.21 -5.33
CA ILE A 219 -3.10 -1.88 -5.46
C ILE A 219 -4.07 -1.60 -4.30
N HIS A 220 -4.94 -2.56 -3.99
CA HIS A 220 -5.99 -2.38 -2.99
C HIS A 220 -5.45 -2.12 -1.58
N GLU A 221 -4.45 -2.90 -1.16
CA GLU A 221 -3.88 -2.86 0.20
C GLU A 221 -2.89 -1.71 0.40
N ASN A 222 -2.48 -1.01 -0.65
CA ASN A 222 -1.54 0.11 -0.49
C ASN A 222 -2.23 1.33 0.17
N GLU A 223 -1.83 1.66 1.38
CA GLU A 223 -2.41 2.77 2.17
C GLU A 223 -1.96 4.15 1.70
N ALA A 224 -0.82 4.25 1.01
CA ALA A 224 -0.30 5.52 0.50
C ALA A 224 -1.08 6.03 -0.73
N LEU A 225 -1.89 5.17 -1.35
CA LEU A 225 -2.71 5.53 -2.50
C LEU A 225 -4.12 5.94 -2.09
N SER A 226 -4.56 7.09 -2.60
CA SER A 226 -5.97 7.49 -2.60
C SER A 226 -6.82 6.51 -3.43
N MET A 227 -8.14 6.51 -3.19
CA MET A 227 -9.06 5.69 -3.97
C MET A 227 -9.04 6.01 -5.47
N ASP A 228 -8.87 7.29 -5.84
CA ASP A 228 -8.76 7.71 -7.24
C ASP A 228 -7.49 7.17 -7.90
N GLN A 229 -6.35 7.22 -7.19
CA GLN A 229 -5.11 6.62 -7.66
C GLN A 229 -5.27 5.10 -7.84
N LYS A 230 -5.89 4.40 -6.88
CA LYS A 230 -6.18 2.97 -6.99
C LYS A 230 -7.03 2.66 -8.21
N GLN A 231 -8.08 3.44 -8.45
CA GLN A 231 -8.95 3.31 -9.61
C GLN A 231 -8.16 3.51 -10.91
N ASN A 232 -7.26 4.49 -10.95
CA ASN A 232 -6.39 4.73 -12.12
C ASN A 232 -5.46 3.54 -12.40
N TYR A 233 -4.79 2.98 -11.38
CA TYR A 233 -3.91 1.81 -11.58
C TYR A 233 -4.69 0.55 -11.99
N ILE A 234 -5.90 0.35 -11.44
CA ILE A 234 -6.79 -0.72 -11.91
C ILE A 234 -7.21 -0.47 -13.37
N GLY A 235 -7.48 0.77 -13.75
CA GLY A 235 -7.75 1.14 -15.14
C GLY A 235 -6.60 0.80 -16.09
N ILE A 236 -5.35 1.08 -15.67
CA ILE A 236 -4.14 0.69 -16.41
C ILE A 236 -4.06 -0.83 -16.54
N LEU A 237 -4.23 -1.57 -15.44
CA LEU A 237 -4.24 -3.04 -15.46
C LEU A 237 -5.33 -3.58 -16.41
N ARG A 238 -6.54 -3.05 -16.32
CA ARG A 238 -7.68 -3.43 -17.16
C ARG A 238 -7.38 -3.20 -18.64
N ALA A 239 -6.74 -2.10 -19.00
CA ALA A 239 -6.36 -1.80 -20.38
C ALA A 239 -5.34 -2.79 -20.96
N GLN A 240 -4.65 -3.56 -20.13
CA GLN A 240 -3.76 -4.63 -20.59
C GLN A 240 -4.49 -5.94 -20.91
N LEU A 241 -5.73 -6.14 -20.44
CA LEU A 241 -6.45 -7.41 -20.58
C LEU A 241 -7.18 -7.47 -21.92
N SER A 242 -7.03 -8.58 -22.65
CA SER A 242 -7.81 -8.83 -23.86
C SER A 242 -9.26 -9.21 -23.56
N THR A 243 -10.11 -9.19 -24.60
CA THR A 243 -11.53 -9.56 -24.50
C THR A 243 -11.72 -10.96 -23.91
N TYR A 244 -10.97 -11.96 -24.39
CA TYR A 244 -11.10 -13.34 -23.91
C TYR A 244 -10.49 -13.53 -22.52
N GLU A 245 -9.45 -12.77 -22.16
CA GLU A 245 -8.96 -12.71 -20.78
C GLU A 245 -10.07 -12.22 -19.84
N LEU A 246 -10.74 -11.11 -20.16
CA LEU A 246 -11.85 -10.57 -19.37
C LEU A 246 -13.00 -11.57 -19.21
N LEU A 247 -13.36 -12.30 -20.27
CA LEU A 247 -14.40 -13.34 -20.22
C LEU A 247 -13.99 -14.50 -19.32
N LEU A 248 -12.75 -14.98 -19.43
CA LEU A 248 -12.25 -16.06 -18.56
C LEU A 248 -12.16 -15.61 -17.09
N ILE A 249 -11.75 -14.38 -16.83
CA ILE A 249 -11.77 -13.77 -15.48
C ILE A 249 -13.21 -13.67 -14.95
N PHE A 250 -14.18 -13.36 -15.81
CA PHE A 250 -15.59 -13.28 -15.43
C PHE A 250 -16.09 -14.61 -14.86
N TYR A 251 -15.90 -15.73 -15.59
CA TYR A 251 -16.32 -17.05 -15.09
C TYR A 251 -15.46 -17.55 -13.92
N ASN A 252 -14.17 -17.20 -13.87
CA ASN A 252 -13.35 -17.46 -12.70
C ASN A 252 -13.88 -16.75 -11.44
N ALA A 253 -14.32 -15.50 -11.59
CA ALA A 253 -14.83 -14.69 -10.48
C ALA A 253 -16.17 -15.20 -9.96
N LEU A 254 -16.99 -15.82 -10.80
CA LEU A 254 -18.27 -16.41 -10.42
C LEU A 254 -18.16 -17.85 -9.91
N SER A 255 -17.03 -18.53 -10.13
CA SER A 255 -16.79 -19.86 -9.57
C SER A 255 -16.25 -19.79 -8.14
N ASP A 256 -16.10 -20.95 -7.50
CA ASP A 256 -15.55 -21.03 -6.14
C ASP A 256 -14.09 -20.60 -6.03
N TYR A 257 -13.35 -20.55 -7.15
CA TYR A 257 -11.96 -20.13 -7.19
C TYR A 257 -11.78 -18.61 -7.01
N GLY A 258 -12.69 -17.81 -7.55
CA GLY A 258 -12.57 -16.34 -7.55
C GLY A 258 -13.60 -15.63 -6.67
N SER A 259 -14.73 -16.27 -6.36
CA SER A 259 -15.88 -15.61 -5.72
C SER A 259 -15.62 -15.06 -4.31
N GLU A 260 -14.79 -15.73 -3.51
CA GLU A 260 -14.51 -15.28 -2.14
C GLU A 260 -13.59 -14.05 -2.08
N LYS A 261 -12.55 -14.02 -2.93
CA LYS A 261 -11.43 -13.07 -2.79
C LYS A 261 -11.31 -12.08 -3.93
N PHE A 262 -11.46 -12.53 -5.18
CA PHE A 262 -11.21 -11.70 -6.33
C PHE A 262 -12.46 -10.94 -6.78
N LEU A 263 -13.64 -11.59 -6.76
CA LEU A 263 -14.91 -10.96 -7.10
C LEU A 263 -15.21 -9.68 -6.30
N PRO A 264 -14.96 -9.59 -4.97
CA PRO A 264 -15.14 -8.35 -4.23
C PRO A 264 -14.27 -7.20 -4.75
N LEU A 265 -13.02 -7.48 -5.14
CA LEU A 265 -12.12 -6.47 -5.71
C LEU A 265 -12.55 -6.06 -7.11
N ILE A 266 -12.97 -7.02 -7.94
CA ILE A 266 -13.51 -6.81 -9.28
C ILE A 266 -14.72 -5.86 -9.21
N LYS A 267 -15.66 -6.12 -8.29
CA LYS A 267 -16.83 -5.26 -8.07
C LYS A 267 -16.43 -3.88 -7.54
N LYS A 268 -15.53 -3.83 -6.55
CA LYS A 268 -15.08 -2.57 -5.93
C LYS A 268 -14.51 -1.57 -6.94
N TYR A 269 -13.76 -2.05 -7.92
CA TYR A 269 -13.10 -1.21 -8.92
C TYR A 269 -13.76 -1.24 -10.30
N ASN A 270 -14.93 -1.88 -10.44
CA ASN A 270 -15.62 -2.04 -11.73
C ASN A 270 -14.69 -2.56 -12.84
N LEU A 271 -13.97 -3.66 -12.58
CA LEU A 271 -13.00 -4.21 -13.54
C LEU A 271 -13.65 -4.63 -14.86
N PHE A 272 -14.93 -5.04 -14.84
CA PHE A 272 -15.69 -5.45 -16.02
C PHE A 272 -16.47 -4.32 -16.71
N ASP A 273 -16.18 -3.06 -16.38
CA ASP A 273 -16.73 -1.94 -17.11
C ASP A 273 -16.31 -2.03 -18.60
N ASN A 274 -17.29 -1.94 -19.50
CA ASN A 274 -17.17 -2.17 -20.95
C ASN A 274 -16.80 -3.60 -21.37
N ILE A 275 -17.06 -4.62 -20.54
CA ILE A 275 -16.99 -6.01 -21.00
C ILE A 275 -17.99 -6.24 -22.16
N ASN A 276 -17.61 -7.06 -23.13
CA ASN A 276 -18.49 -7.38 -24.24
C ASN A 276 -19.54 -8.41 -23.82
N ASN A 277 -20.70 -7.92 -23.37
CA ASN A 277 -21.82 -8.76 -22.93
C ASN A 277 -22.34 -9.72 -24.01
N THR A 278 -22.13 -9.45 -25.30
CA THR A 278 -22.59 -10.36 -26.37
C THR A 278 -21.79 -11.65 -26.43
N LEU A 279 -20.59 -11.65 -25.83
CA LEU A 279 -19.71 -12.80 -25.74
C LEU A 279 -19.87 -13.56 -24.42
N LEU A 280 -20.80 -13.17 -23.54
CA LEU A 280 -21.15 -14.01 -22.39
C LEU A 280 -22.00 -15.19 -22.87
N ILE A 281 -21.79 -16.35 -22.24
CA ILE A 281 -22.45 -17.63 -22.54
C ILE A 281 -23.98 -17.46 -22.49
N ASN A 282 -24.48 -16.95 -21.38
CA ASN A 282 -25.86 -16.54 -21.24
C ASN A 282 -25.93 -15.01 -21.12
N GLN A 283 -25.85 -14.33 -22.26
CA GLN A 283 -25.73 -12.87 -22.42
C GLN A 283 -26.47 -12.03 -21.36
N LYS A 284 -27.72 -12.40 -21.07
CA LYS A 284 -28.56 -11.68 -20.10
C LYS A 284 -28.36 -12.18 -18.66
N LEU A 285 -28.51 -13.50 -18.45
CA LEU A 285 -28.52 -14.05 -17.09
C LEU A 285 -27.15 -14.00 -16.43
N ASP A 286 -26.05 -14.14 -17.18
CA ASP A 286 -24.70 -14.07 -16.64
C ASP A 286 -24.42 -12.69 -16.02
N TRP A 287 -24.78 -11.62 -16.73
CA TRP A 287 -24.59 -10.27 -16.24
C TRP A 287 -25.49 -9.94 -15.04
N GLU A 288 -26.75 -10.38 -15.08
CA GLU A 288 -27.67 -10.26 -13.94
C GLU A 288 -27.20 -11.05 -12.72
N LEU A 289 -26.62 -12.24 -12.92
CA LEU A 289 -26.01 -13.06 -11.90
C LEU A 289 -24.80 -12.35 -11.30
N TYR A 290 -23.88 -11.81 -12.11
CA TYR A 290 -22.74 -11.05 -11.61
C TYR A 290 -23.15 -9.93 -10.65
N LYS A 291 -24.17 -9.15 -11.02
CA LYS A 291 -24.72 -8.09 -10.16
C LYS A 291 -25.26 -8.63 -8.84
N ASN A 292 -26.02 -9.72 -8.88
CA ASN A 292 -26.73 -10.28 -7.73
C ASN A 292 -26.09 -11.56 -7.18
N PHE A 293 -24.77 -11.69 -7.33
CA PHE A 293 -24.07 -12.94 -7.08
C PHE A 293 -24.20 -13.41 -5.63
N GLU A 294 -24.03 -12.52 -4.65
CA GLU A 294 -24.08 -12.86 -3.22
C GLU A 294 -25.45 -13.39 -2.82
N GLU A 295 -26.52 -12.71 -3.22
CA GLU A 295 -27.90 -13.15 -3.01
C GLU A 295 -28.16 -14.52 -3.63
N THR A 296 -27.72 -14.72 -4.88
CA THR A 296 -27.95 -15.97 -5.61
C THR A 296 -27.16 -17.13 -5.01
N LYS A 297 -25.89 -16.91 -4.62
CA LYS A 297 -25.05 -17.91 -3.96
C LYS A 297 -25.60 -18.29 -2.58
N ILE A 298 -26.11 -17.32 -1.81
CA ILE A 298 -26.78 -17.61 -0.53
C ILE A 298 -28.02 -18.48 -0.75
N ASN A 299 -28.84 -18.18 -1.75
CA ASN A 299 -30.04 -18.96 -2.04
C ASN A 299 -29.71 -20.38 -2.57
N LEU A 300 -28.63 -20.53 -3.32
CA LEU A 300 -28.13 -21.84 -3.75
C LEU A 300 -27.73 -22.70 -2.54
N LEU A 301 -26.87 -22.17 -1.67
CA LEU A 301 -26.39 -22.85 -0.46
C LEU A 301 -27.54 -23.21 0.49
N LYS A 302 -28.57 -22.37 0.60
CA LYS A 302 -29.78 -22.69 1.39
C LYS A 302 -30.50 -23.94 0.87
N ASN A 303 -30.65 -24.06 -0.45
CA ASN A 303 -31.36 -25.20 -1.04
C ASN A 303 -30.52 -26.49 -0.94
N GLU A 304 -29.22 -26.42 -1.23
CA GLU A 304 -28.31 -27.58 -1.05
C GLU A 304 -28.30 -28.07 0.40
N PHE A 305 -28.40 -27.14 1.34
CA PHE A 305 -28.53 -27.44 2.76
C PHE A 305 -29.85 -28.14 3.07
N GLU A 306 -30.98 -27.64 2.57
CA GLU A 306 -32.30 -28.29 2.71
C GLU A 306 -32.26 -29.72 2.12
N ASP A 307 -31.71 -29.90 0.92
CA ASP A 307 -31.63 -31.20 0.24
C ASP A 307 -30.69 -32.19 0.94
N SER A 308 -29.51 -31.73 1.38
CA SER A 308 -28.53 -32.56 2.11
C SER A 308 -29.03 -32.97 3.48
N LEU A 309 -29.78 -32.09 4.16
CA LEU A 309 -30.46 -32.41 5.40
C LEU A 309 -31.51 -33.49 5.11
N ILE A 310 -32.40 -33.30 4.13
CA ILE A 310 -33.46 -34.27 3.74
C ILE A 310 -32.86 -35.66 3.42
N LEU A 311 -31.70 -35.71 2.76
CA LEU A 311 -30.99 -36.95 2.44
C LEU A 311 -30.37 -37.62 3.69
N ALA A 312 -29.78 -36.84 4.60
CA ALA A 312 -29.28 -37.33 5.89
C ALA A 312 -30.42 -37.81 6.81
N LEU A 313 -31.62 -37.25 6.64
CA LEU A 313 -32.84 -37.59 7.36
C LEU A 313 -33.54 -38.85 6.85
N TYR A 314 -33.37 -39.17 5.57
CA TYR A 314 -33.91 -40.40 4.98
C TYR A 314 -33.21 -41.66 5.54
N ASN A 315 -31.99 -41.50 6.07
CA ASN A 315 -31.11 -42.59 6.51
C ASN A 315 -30.94 -42.72 8.04
N SER A 316 -31.62 -41.93 8.88
CA SER A 316 -31.47 -42.02 10.34
C SER A 316 -32.71 -42.56 11.06
N THR A 317 -32.50 -43.44 12.04
CA THR A 317 -33.52 -44.10 12.88
C THR A 317 -34.21 -43.17 13.89
N ALA A 318 -33.90 -41.85 13.89
CA ALA A 318 -34.44 -40.84 14.80
C ALA A 318 -35.46 -39.89 14.14
N LYS A 319 -36.25 -40.43 13.20
CA LYS A 319 -37.17 -39.73 12.28
C LYS A 319 -38.12 -38.70 12.93
N GLY A 320 -38.54 -38.92 14.18
CA GLY A 320 -39.54 -38.09 14.88
C GLY A 320 -38.99 -36.80 15.49
N GLN A 321 -37.76 -36.82 16.03
CA GLN A 321 -37.16 -35.66 16.71
C GLN A 321 -36.57 -34.67 15.71
N ILE A 322 -36.09 -35.17 14.57
CA ILE A 322 -35.42 -34.34 13.57
C ILE A 322 -36.42 -33.70 12.60
N SER A 323 -37.61 -34.29 12.39
CA SER A 323 -38.73 -33.61 11.71
C SER A 323 -39.11 -32.27 12.37
N GLY A 324 -39.01 -32.20 13.70
CA GLY A 324 -39.20 -30.95 14.46
C GLY A 324 -38.06 -29.92 14.27
N ALA A 325 -36.85 -30.38 13.95
CA ALA A 325 -35.70 -29.52 13.65
C ALA A 325 -35.85 -28.83 12.29
N ILE A 326 -36.24 -29.60 11.28
CA ILE A 326 -36.44 -29.15 9.90
C ILE A 326 -37.49 -28.04 9.84
N ASN A 327 -38.64 -28.24 10.48
CA ASN A 327 -39.73 -27.26 10.45
C ASN A 327 -39.33 -25.94 11.12
N LYS A 328 -38.51 -25.97 12.17
CA LYS A 328 -37.99 -24.74 12.79
C LYS A 328 -36.91 -24.06 11.95
N ILE A 329 -36.10 -24.84 11.24
CA ILE A 329 -35.04 -24.33 10.35
C ILE A 329 -35.63 -23.69 9.09
N SER A 330 -36.66 -24.29 8.48
CA SER A 330 -37.36 -23.68 7.34
C SER A 330 -38.12 -22.40 7.76
N GLU A 331 -38.58 -22.32 9.01
CA GLU A 331 -39.18 -21.11 9.57
C GLU A 331 -38.18 -19.96 9.80
N LEU A 332 -36.86 -20.19 9.91
CA LEU A 332 -35.85 -19.14 10.19
C LEU A 332 -35.82 -17.99 9.18
N GLY A 333 -36.21 -18.25 7.93
CA GLY A 333 -36.37 -17.22 6.89
C GLY A 333 -37.56 -16.28 7.15
N SER A 334 -38.57 -16.76 7.87
CA SER A 334 -39.82 -16.05 8.19
C SER A 334 -39.89 -15.48 9.61
N VAL A 335 -38.93 -15.84 10.48
CA VAL A 335 -38.93 -15.46 11.89
C VAL A 335 -38.37 -14.04 12.10
N PRO A 336 -39.06 -13.17 12.87
CA PRO A 336 -38.58 -11.83 13.26
C PRO A 336 -37.21 -11.85 13.97
N LYS A 337 -36.39 -10.81 13.77
CA LYS A 337 -34.99 -10.71 14.28
C LYS A 337 -34.82 -11.06 15.77
N ASP A 338 -35.81 -10.74 16.59
CA ASP A 338 -35.90 -10.96 18.03
C ASP A 338 -36.08 -12.43 18.45
N LYS A 339 -36.63 -13.29 17.57
CA LYS A 339 -36.85 -14.72 17.85
C LYS A 339 -35.83 -15.67 17.22
N LYS A 340 -34.94 -15.14 16.36
CA LYS A 340 -33.89 -15.93 15.67
C LYS A 340 -32.88 -16.55 16.63
N ILE A 341 -32.60 -15.92 17.77
CA ILE A 341 -31.67 -16.43 18.80
C ILE A 341 -32.21 -17.71 19.44
N ASN A 342 -33.51 -17.81 19.68
CA ASN A 342 -34.12 -19.01 20.26
C ASN A 342 -34.07 -20.17 19.27
N CYS A 343 -34.29 -19.89 17.98
CA CYS A 343 -34.18 -20.92 16.95
C CYS A 343 -32.74 -21.42 16.78
N LEU A 344 -31.74 -20.54 16.88
CA LEU A 344 -30.33 -20.94 16.92
C LEU A 344 -30.00 -21.81 18.15
N ASN A 345 -30.54 -21.50 19.34
CA ASN A 345 -30.38 -22.34 20.52
C ASN A 345 -30.97 -23.74 20.33
N ASP A 346 -32.17 -23.83 19.77
CA ASP A 346 -32.82 -25.11 19.46
C ASP A 346 -31.97 -25.97 18.50
N ILE A 347 -31.34 -25.35 17.50
CA ILE A 347 -30.44 -26.03 16.55
C ILE A 347 -29.19 -26.57 17.26
N SER A 348 -28.60 -25.82 18.19
CA SER A 348 -27.47 -26.34 18.97
C SER A 348 -27.86 -27.48 19.88
N ASP A 349 -29.04 -27.42 20.49
CA ASP A 349 -29.50 -28.51 21.36
C ASP A 349 -29.80 -29.77 20.55
N MET A 350 -30.24 -29.65 19.30
CA MET A 350 -30.36 -30.76 18.37
C MET A 350 -29.00 -31.33 17.94
N ILE A 351 -28.00 -30.48 17.68
CA ILE A 351 -26.62 -30.92 17.39
C ILE A 351 -26.01 -31.63 18.60
N LYS A 352 -26.29 -31.17 19.83
CA LYS A 352 -25.86 -31.86 21.05
C LYS A 352 -26.42 -33.26 21.16
N VAL A 353 -27.72 -33.42 20.93
CA VAL A 353 -28.37 -34.74 20.99
C VAL A 353 -27.77 -35.69 19.94
N LEU A 354 -27.39 -35.17 18.77
CA LEU A 354 -26.72 -35.95 17.72
C LEU A 354 -25.27 -36.36 18.09
N ILE A 355 -24.56 -35.52 18.83
CA ILE A 355 -23.19 -35.80 19.30
C ILE A 355 -23.20 -36.72 20.54
N GLU A 356 -24.21 -36.60 21.41
CA GLU A 356 -24.38 -37.41 22.61
C GLU A 356 -24.96 -38.80 22.31
N SER A 357 -25.65 -38.97 21.17
CA SER A 357 -25.88 -40.30 20.62
C SER A 357 -24.57 -40.82 20.03
N ASP A 358 -24.13 -42.03 20.40
CA ASP A 358 -22.97 -42.77 19.84
C ASP A 358 -23.14 -43.12 18.34
N CYS A 359 -23.56 -42.14 17.53
CA CYS A 359 -23.74 -42.25 16.11
C CYS A 359 -22.40 -42.07 15.41
N VAL A 360 -21.95 -43.12 14.73
CA VAL A 360 -20.81 -43.02 13.81
C VAL A 360 -21.25 -42.18 12.60
N LEU A 361 -20.79 -40.93 12.55
CA LEU A 361 -21.06 -40.02 11.45
C LEU A 361 -20.15 -40.36 10.26
N SER A 362 -20.73 -40.40 9.07
CA SER A 362 -19.99 -40.52 7.80
C SER A 362 -19.22 -39.22 7.50
N ASP A 363 -18.14 -39.31 6.71
CA ASP A 363 -17.36 -38.13 6.25
C ASP A 363 -18.23 -37.05 5.59
N TYR A 364 -19.31 -37.45 4.92
CA TYR A 364 -20.28 -36.53 4.33
C TYR A 364 -21.06 -35.78 5.40
N GLN A 365 -21.52 -36.46 6.45
CA GLN A 365 -22.23 -35.84 7.57
C GLN A 365 -21.32 -34.87 8.36
N ILE A 366 -20.03 -35.18 8.49
CA ILE A 366 -19.05 -34.29 9.12
C ILE A 366 -18.82 -33.03 8.27
N LYS A 367 -18.67 -33.17 6.95
CA LYS A 367 -18.56 -32.02 6.03
C LYS A 367 -19.81 -31.15 6.05
N LEU A 368 -20.99 -31.77 6.16
CA LEU A 368 -22.26 -31.07 6.29
C LEU A 368 -22.34 -30.29 7.61
N LEU A 369 -21.97 -30.89 8.74
CA LEU A 369 -21.93 -30.23 10.05
C LEU A 369 -20.98 -29.02 10.05
N ASN A 370 -19.81 -29.16 9.43
CA ASN A 370 -18.86 -28.05 9.28
C ASN A 370 -19.44 -26.92 8.42
N SER A 371 -20.21 -27.24 7.39
CA SER A 371 -20.87 -26.25 6.53
C SER A 371 -21.97 -25.49 7.31
N ILE A 372 -22.71 -26.18 8.18
CA ILE A 372 -23.68 -25.56 9.11
C ILE A 372 -22.99 -24.60 10.07
N LEU A 373 -21.86 -25.01 10.66
CA LEU A 373 -21.08 -24.16 11.57
C LEU A 373 -20.59 -22.89 10.88
N ILE A 374 -20.13 -23.00 9.63
CA ILE A 374 -19.69 -21.85 8.82
C ILE A 374 -20.87 -20.94 8.48
N TYR A 375 -22.04 -21.49 8.14
CA TYR A 375 -23.26 -20.71 7.88
C TYR A 375 -23.70 -19.93 9.12
N ILE A 376 -23.73 -20.57 10.29
CA ILE A 376 -24.05 -19.91 11.57
C ILE A 376 -23.02 -18.82 11.89
N GLU A 377 -21.73 -19.07 11.62
CA GLU A 377 -20.65 -18.10 11.85
C GLU A 377 -20.79 -16.86 10.96
N ASN A 378 -21.17 -17.04 9.70
CA ASN A 378 -21.34 -15.95 8.74
C ASN A 378 -22.66 -15.19 8.94
N TYR A 379 -23.76 -15.89 9.20
CA TYR A 379 -25.06 -15.28 9.45
C TYR A 379 -25.10 -14.49 10.78
N GLY A 380 -24.35 -14.96 11.79
CA GLY A 380 -24.14 -14.22 13.04
C GLY A 380 -23.44 -12.86 12.83
N LYS A 381 -22.56 -12.76 11.84
CA LYS A 381 -21.88 -11.50 11.46
C LYS A 381 -22.83 -10.55 10.73
N GLU A 382 -23.68 -11.04 9.83
CA GLU A 382 -24.64 -10.22 9.05
C GLU A 382 -25.78 -9.63 9.89
N LEU A 383 -26.24 -10.33 10.94
CA LEU A 383 -27.34 -9.85 11.78
C LEU A 383 -26.94 -8.72 12.76
N GLY A 384 -25.66 -8.32 12.81
CA GLY A 384 -25.17 -7.28 13.72
C GLY A 384 -25.19 -7.69 15.19
N LEU A 385 -25.27 -8.99 15.49
CA LEU A 385 -25.24 -9.56 16.84
C LEU A 385 -23.82 -9.43 17.42
N LYS A 386 -23.49 -8.24 17.92
CA LYS A 386 -22.32 -8.01 18.77
C LYS A 386 -22.61 -8.58 20.16
N ASP A 387 -22.45 -9.88 20.37
CA ASP A 387 -22.50 -10.37 21.74
C ASP A 387 -21.68 -11.64 21.96
N ASP A 388 -21.01 -11.69 23.12
CA ASP A 388 -20.21 -12.80 23.62
C ASP A 388 -20.97 -14.14 23.60
N LYS A 389 -22.31 -14.09 23.58
CA LYS A 389 -23.19 -15.26 23.48
C LYS A 389 -23.02 -16.02 22.16
N SER A 390 -22.88 -15.35 21.02
CA SER A 390 -22.68 -16.02 19.72
C SER A 390 -21.31 -16.68 19.64
N LYS A 391 -20.26 -16.03 20.18
CA LYS A 391 -18.92 -16.63 20.29
C LYS A 391 -18.91 -17.81 21.25
N LYS A 392 -19.55 -17.71 22.41
CA LYS A 392 -19.70 -18.82 23.37
C LYS A 392 -20.49 -19.98 22.77
N PHE A 393 -21.52 -19.69 21.98
CA PHE A 393 -22.32 -20.68 21.26
C PHE A 393 -21.50 -21.41 20.18
N LEU A 394 -20.83 -20.66 19.29
CA LEU A 394 -19.92 -21.21 18.27
C LEU A 394 -18.75 -22.01 18.89
N HIS A 395 -18.22 -21.55 20.02
CA HIS A 395 -17.16 -22.25 20.74
C HIS A 395 -17.67 -23.54 21.38
N LYS A 396 -18.89 -23.55 21.93
CA LYS A 396 -19.50 -24.76 22.52
C LYS A 396 -19.80 -25.81 21.45
N LEU A 397 -20.26 -25.37 20.27
CA LEU A 397 -20.49 -26.22 19.10
C LEU A 397 -19.21 -26.74 18.43
N LYS A 398 -18.07 -26.04 18.55
CA LYS A 398 -16.76 -26.51 18.03
C LYS A 398 -16.05 -27.48 18.97
N LEU A 399 -16.42 -27.48 20.26
CA LEU A 399 -15.85 -28.34 21.31
C LEU A 399 -16.52 -29.71 21.39
N GLN A 400 -17.77 -29.80 20.96
CA GLN A 400 -18.55 -31.03 20.84
C GLN A 400 -18.38 -31.55 19.42
#